data_AF-A0A9E1RC64-F1
#
_entry.id   AF-A0A9E1RC64-F1
#
_cell.length_a   1.000
_cell.length_b   1.000
_cell.length_c   1.000
_cell.angle_alpha   90.00
_cell.angle_beta   90.00
_cell.angle_gamma   90.00
#
_symmetry.space_group_name_H-M   'P 1'
#
loop_
_entity.id
_entity.type
_entity.pdbx_description
1 polymer ?
#
loop_
_entity_poly.entity_id
_entity_poly.type
_entity_poly.pdbx_seq_one_letter_code
_entity_poly.pdbx_strand_id
1 'polypeptide(L)'
;MSGTAVEQYIQKKLKRNDKILRINEKNLGDSGLVVLAQSPLISSVTTLVLYRTHVSDEGVRALAASPHLKNLEALYLEHNFITDKGAEIISKSQTFSKLKILNLYYNQITDEGAKSIADSDTLTGLTELNLNYNQIKGPGAIELTQSKKLTKLHDIQLAYNPIVKSGKQAWKRFQLMEGFKDLHRKNRLNQVGEGLIGDFGVLVLLDFTFVSELETLDLRNNDLTDEAVIALSQSEKLEGLVSLNLSNNNITDAGALALARTKNLKRLKKLDLNFNRIGDAGARAIARSPRMANLESLKLGQNKIGTEGARALNESENLQNLIHPIFGFY
;
A
#
# COMPACT_ATOMS: atom_id res chain seq x y z
N MET A 1 -13.02 21.43 -32.45
CA MET A 1 -14.23 22.26 -32.38
C MET A 1 -13.76 23.65 -32.04
N SER A 2 -14.18 24.68 -32.78
CA SER A 2 -13.79 26.07 -32.48
C SER A 2 -15.00 26.90 -32.07
N GLY A 3 -14.77 27.84 -31.14
CA GLY A 3 -15.72 28.87 -30.73
C GLY A 3 -17.09 28.35 -30.31
N THR A 4 -18.14 28.89 -30.94
CA THR A 4 -19.56 28.68 -30.62
C THR A 4 -20.00 27.22 -30.59
N ALA A 5 -19.34 26.34 -31.36
CA ALA A 5 -19.65 24.90 -31.35
C ALA A 5 -19.39 24.28 -29.97
N VAL A 6 -18.35 24.72 -29.24
CA VAL A 6 -18.04 24.23 -27.89
C VAL A 6 -19.10 24.69 -26.91
N GLU A 7 -19.51 25.97 -26.95
CA GLU A 7 -20.57 26.47 -26.08
C GLU A 7 -21.91 25.79 -26.33
N GLN A 8 -22.29 25.61 -27.60
CA GLN A 8 -23.51 24.87 -27.97
C GLN A 8 -23.45 23.42 -27.49
N TYR A 9 -22.28 22.78 -27.55
CA TYR A 9 -22.09 21.44 -27.00
C TYR A 9 -22.30 21.43 -25.48
N ILE A 10 -21.69 22.38 -24.77
CA ILE A 10 -21.84 22.50 -23.31
C ILE A 10 -23.32 22.71 -22.96
N GLN A 11 -24.03 23.63 -23.62
CA GLN A 11 -25.47 23.86 -23.39
C GLN A 11 -26.32 22.62 -23.68
N LYS A 12 -25.96 21.84 -24.71
CA LYS A 12 -26.67 20.60 -25.05
C LYS A 12 -26.44 19.49 -24.04
N LYS A 13 -25.24 19.43 -23.43
CA LYS A 13 -24.81 18.34 -22.56
C LYS A 13 -24.95 18.64 -21.06
N LEU A 14 -24.88 19.89 -20.66
CA LEU A 14 -25.14 20.36 -19.30
C LEU A 14 -26.48 21.04 -19.24
N LYS A 15 -27.44 20.36 -18.62
CA LYS A 15 -28.66 21.00 -18.13
C LYS A 15 -28.37 21.70 -16.81
N ARG A 16 -29.33 22.52 -16.34
CA ARG A 16 -29.18 23.31 -15.11
C ARG A 16 -28.82 22.40 -13.92
N ASN A 17 -27.72 22.74 -13.24
CA ASN A 17 -27.15 22.04 -12.07
C ASN A 17 -26.46 20.70 -12.35
N ASP A 18 -26.28 20.31 -13.61
CA ASP A 18 -25.49 19.13 -13.92
C ASP A 18 -24.06 19.27 -13.38
N LYS A 19 -23.59 18.17 -12.79
CA LYS A 19 -22.30 18.09 -12.10
C LYS A 19 -21.22 17.43 -12.95
N ILE A 20 -21.61 16.76 -14.02
CA ILE A 20 -20.71 15.92 -14.83
C ILE A 20 -20.75 16.40 -16.28
N LEU A 21 -19.60 16.86 -16.78
CA LEU A 21 -19.42 17.15 -18.20
C LEU A 21 -18.50 16.08 -18.81
N ARG A 22 -19.00 15.39 -19.84
CA ARG A 22 -18.21 14.45 -20.63
C ARG A 22 -18.06 14.97 -22.05
N ILE A 23 -16.83 15.02 -22.55
CA ILE A 23 -16.50 15.39 -23.92
C ILE A 23 -15.69 14.26 -24.53
N ASN A 24 -16.29 13.60 -25.52
CA ASN A 24 -15.68 12.51 -26.28
C ASN A 24 -15.30 12.96 -27.70
N GLU A 25 -15.23 14.27 -27.91
CA GLU A 25 -15.00 14.87 -29.22
C GLU A 25 -13.51 14.84 -29.54
N LYS A 26 -13.14 13.96 -30.48
CA LYS A 26 -11.75 13.71 -30.84
C LYS A 26 -11.00 14.98 -31.25
N ASN A 27 -11.69 15.97 -31.81
CA ASN A 27 -11.06 17.18 -32.32
C ASN A 27 -11.27 18.41 -31.40
N LEU A 28 -11.51 18.23 -30.09
CA LEU A 28 -11.61 19.39 -29.19
C LEU A 28 -10.31 20.21 -29.24
N GLY A 29 -9.17 19.57 -29.01
CA GLY A 29 -7.84 20.19 -28.99
C GLY A 29 -7.70 21.29 -27.94
N ASP A 30 -6.51 21.89 -27.88
CA ASP A 30 -6.21 22.95 -26.91
C ASP A 30 -7.08 24.19 -27.13
N SER A 31 -7.35 24.56 -28.39
CA SER A 31 -8.17 25.73 -28.72
C SER A 31 -9.63 25.58 -28.28
N GLY A 32 -10.22 24.39 -28.42
CA GLY A 32 -11.56 24.10 -27.90
C GLY A 32 -11.58 24.13 -26.37
N LEU A 33 -10.50 23.67 -25.73
CA LEU A 33 -10.39 23.64 -24.29
C LEU A 33 -10.19 25.03 -23.66
N VAL A 34 -9.53 25.95 -24.38
CA VAL A 34 -9.49 27.38 -24.01
C VAL A 34 -10.89 27.98 -23.96
N VAL A 35 -11.73 27.71 -24.98
CA VAL A 35 -13.12 28.20 -25.00
C VAL A 35 -13.92 27.58 -23.86
N LEU A 36 -13.79 26.27 -23.64
CA LEU A 36 -14.46 25.59 -22.54
C LEU A 36 -14.09 26.19 -21.19
N ALA A 37 -12.80 26.41 -20.93
CA ALA A 37 -12.29 26.90 -19.66
C ALA A 37 -12.84 28.29 -19.28
N GLN A 38 -13.22 29.11 -20.27
CA GLN A 38 -13.80 30.44 -20.06
C GLN A 38 -15.33 30.45 -19.99
N SER A 39 -16.00 29.31 -20.23
CA SER A 39 -17.46 29.27 -20.26
C SER A 39 -18.05 29.29 -18.85
N PRO A 40 -18.95 30.24 -18.50
CA PRO A 40 -19.58 30.25 -17.18
C PRO A 40 -20.51 29.05 -16.95
N LEU A 41 -20.93 28.36 -18.03
CA LEU A 41 -21.83 27.21 -17.98
C LEU A 41 -21.26 26.00 -17.24
N ILE A 42 -19.92 25.91 -17.11
CA ILE A 42 -19.27 24.81 -16.39
C ILE A 42 -19.10 25.07 -14.90
N SER A 43 -19.61 26.20 -14.37
CA SER A 43 -19.43 26.59 -12.96
C SER A 43 -20.01 25.59 -11.95
N SER A 44 -20.99 24.78 -12.36
CA SER A 44 -21.57 23.72 -11.53
C SER A 44 -20.82 22.40 -11.59
N VAL A 45 -19.90 22.23 -12.54
CA VAL A 45 -19.23 20.95 -12.83
C VAL A 45 -18.27 20.58 -11.70
N THR A 46 -18.45 19.37 -11.17
CA THR A 46 -17.54 18.74 -10.20
C THR A 46 -16.78 17.56 -10.82
N THR A 47 -17.22 17.06 -11.98
CA THR A 47 -16.54 15.99 -12.71
C THR A 47 -16.42 16.34 -14.19
N LEU A 48 -15.19 16.40 -14.68
CA LEU A 48 -14.87 16.69 -16.07
C LEU A 48 -14.16 15.50 -16.70
N VAL A 49 -14.70 14.99 -17.80
CA VAL A 49 -14.14 13.86 -18.56
C VAL A 49 -13.80 14.28 -19.97
N LEU A 50 -12.52 14.15 -20.33
CA LEU A 50 -11.92 14.56 -21.60
C LEU A 50 -11.13 13.39 -22.18
N TYR A 51 -11.85 12.39 -22.66
CA TYR A 51 -11.24 11.19 -23.23
C TYR A 51 -10.86 11.42 -24.69
N ARG A 52 -9.59 11.21 -25.02
CA ARG A 52 -9.09 11.22 -26.41
C ARG A 52 -9.44 12.51 -27.17
N THR A 53 -9.30 13.64 -26.49
CA THR A 53 -9.64 14.98 -26.99
C THR A 53 -8.50 15.71 -27.72
N HIS A 54 -7.34 15.04 -27.89
CA HIS A 54 -6.12 15.62 -28.47
C HIS A 54 -5.63 16.88 -27.74
N VAL A 55 -5.74 16.86 -26.41
CA VAL A 55 -5.30 17.95 -25.54
C VAL A 55 -3.83 17.75 -25.18
N SER A 56 -3.06 18.85 -25.18
CA SER A 56 -1.68 18.91 -24.72
C SER A 56 -1.56 19.68 -23.40
N ASP A 57 -0.33 19.94 -22.97
CA ASP A 57 -0.05 20.76 -21.78
C ASP A 57 -0.68 22.16 -21.86
N GLU A 58 -0.84 22.73 -23.06
CA GLU A 58 -1.45 24.05 -23.24
C GLU A 58 -2.95 24.05 -22.97
N GLY A 59 -3.67 22.99 -23.37
CA GLY A 59 -5.05 22.84 -22.99
C GLY A 59 -5.21 22.62 -21.48
N VAL A 60 -4.32 21.85 -20.86
CA VAL A 60 -4.26 21.69 -19.40
C VAL A 60 -4.03 23.03 -18.71
N ARG A 61 -3.13 23.87 -19.24
CA ARG A 61 -2.91 25.25 -18.77
C ARG A 61 -4.19 26.07 -18.79
N ALA A 62 -4.97 25.97 -19.86
CA ALA A 62 -6.24 26.67 -19.97
C ALA A 62 -7.25 26.22 -18.90
N LEU A 63 -7.39 24.90 -18.68
CA LEU A 63 -8.25 24.38 -17.60
C LEU A 63 -7.79 24.82 -16.22
N ALA A 64 -6.48 24.75 -15.95
CA ALA A 64 -5.88 25.14 -14.68
C ALA A 64 -6.09 26.63 -14.38
N ALA A 65 -6.23 27.46 -15.41
CA ALA A 65 -6.52 28.89 -15.30
C ALA A 65 -8.04 29.22 -15.30
N SER A 66 -8.92 28.23 -15.40
CA SER A 66 -10.37 28.46 -15.49
C SER A 66 -10.92 29.09 -14.21
N PRO A 67 -11.62 30.24 -14.28
CA PRO A 67 -12.29 30.81 -13.11
C PRO A 67 -13.55 30.01 -12.70
N HIS A 68 -14.03 29.11 -13.56
CA HIS A 68 -15.29 28.40 -13.41
C HIS A 68 -15.14 26.96 -12.88
N LEU A 69 -13.93 26.39 -12.84
CA LEU A 69 -13.70 25.00 -12.41
C LEU A 69 -13.22 24.84 -10.97
N LYS A 70 -13.33 25.87 -10.12
CA LYS A 70 -12.87 25.84 -8.71
C LYS A 70 -13.55 24.79 -7.81
N ASN A 71 -14.62 24.17 -8.29
CA ASN A 71 -15.35 23.12 -7.59
C ASN A 71 -15.08 21.71 -8.14
N LEU A 72 -14.10 21.57 -9.04
CA LEU A 72 -13.81 20.29 -9.65
C LEU A 72 -13.23 19.33 -8.60
N GLU A 73 -13.87 18.16 -8.47
CA GLU A 73 -13.46 17.08 -7.58
C GLU A 73 -12.86 15.90 -8.33
N ALA A 74 -13.21 15.73 -9.61
CA ALA A 74 -12.68 14.66 -10.44
C ALA A 74 -12.34 15.15 -11.86
N LEU A 75 -11.11 14.91 -12.29
CA LEU A 75 -10.60 15.28 -13.60
C LEU A 75 -10.06 14.06 -14.32
N TYR A 76 -10.66 13.75 -15.46
CA TYR A 76 -10.30 12.63 -16.31
C TYR A 76 -9.78 13.16 -17.64
N LEU A 77 -8.50 12.91 -17.93
CA LEU A 77 -7.76 13.39 -19.08
C LEU A 77 -7.13 12.21 -19.85
N GLU A 78 -7.82 11.08 -19.90
CA GLU A 78 -7.22 9.86 -20.44
C GLU A 78 -6.98 9.95 -21.94
N HIS A 79 -5.89 9.32 -22.39
CA HIS A 79 -5.55 9.18 -23.80
C HIS A 79 -5.36 10.55 -24.51
N ASN A 80 -4.57 11.44 -23.91
CA ASN A 80 -4.20 12.75 -24.46
C ASN A 80 -2.66 12.84 -24.66
N PHE A 81 -2.15 14.05 -24.92
CA PHE A 81 -0.72 14.31 -25.15
C PHE A 81 -0.10 15.10 -24.00
N ILE A 82 -0.50 14.78 -22.77
CA ILE A 82 -0.03 15.47 -21.56
C ILE A 82 1.36 14.94 -21.21
N THR A 83 2.31 15.84 -20.98
CA THR A 83 3.69 15.54 -20.57
C THR A 83 3.91 15.91 -19.10
N ASP A 84 5.16 15.82 -18.64
CA ASP A 84 5.56 16.28 -17.31
C ASP A 84 5.18 17.75 -17.04
N LYS A 85 5.18 18.61 -18.08
CA LYS A 85 4.78 20.02 -17.94
C LYS A 85 3.30 20.14 -17.59
N GLY A 86 2.43 19.37 -18.24
CA GLY A 86 1.01 19.37 -17.91
C GLY A 86 0.75 18.82 -16.51
N ALA A 87 1.47 17.76 -16.11
CA ALA A 87 1.45 17.26 -14.73
C ALA A 87 1.88 18.34 -13.72
N GLU A 88 2.96 19.07 -13.99
CA GLU A 88 3.42 20.20 -13.17
C GLU A 88 2.36 21.30 -13.06
N ILE A 89 1.72 21.68 -14.17
CA ILE A 89 0.65 22.69 -14.18
C ILE A 89 -0.52 22.25 -13.31
N ILE A 90 -0.97 20.99 -13.43
CA ILE A 90 -2.03 20.43 -12.59
C ILE A 90 -1.63 20.51 -11.11
N SER A 91 -0.39 20.11 -10.81
CA SER A 91 0.18 20.02 -9.45
C SER A 91 0.34 21.37 -8.76
N LYS A 92 0.30 22.49 -9.50
CA LYS A 92 0.42 23.85 -8.96
C LYS A 92 -0.89 24.65 -9.05
N SER A 93 -1.93 24.09 -9.66
CA SER A 93 -3.17 24.83 -9.92
C SER A 93 -4.05 24.94 -8.67
N GLN A 94 -4.38 26.18 -8.28
CA GLN A 94 -5.34 26.42 -7.21
C GLN A 94 -6.78 26.07 -7.63
N THR A 95 -7.08 26.08 -8.93
CA THR A 95 -8.37 25.65 -9.49
C THR A 95 -8.66 24.19 -9.17
N PHE A 96 -7.62 23.36 -9.09
CA PHE A 96 -7.71 21.93 -8.81
C PHE A 96 -7.50 21.56 -7.34
N SER A 97 -7.51 22.54 -6.43
CA SER A 97 -7.30 22.31 -4.98
C SER A 97 -8.36 21.41 -4.31
N LYS A 98 -9.50 21.17 -4.96
CA LYS A 98 -10.56 20.27 -4.48
C LYS A 98 -10.54 18.88 -5.14
N LEU A 99 -9.57 18.59 -6.02
CA LEU A 99 -9.48 17.29 -6.67
C LEU A 99 -9.28 16.17 -5.65
N LYS A 100 -10.10 15.14 -5.80
CA LYS A 100 -10.02 13.84 -5.14
C LYS A 100 -9.57 12.77 -6.12
N ILE A 101 -9.98 12.88 -7.39
CA ILE A 101 -9.66 11.92 -8.45
C ILE A 101 -8.96 12.63 -9.60
N LEU A 102 -7.78 12.12 -9.96
CA LEU A 102 -7.03 12.56 -11.14
C LEU A 102 -6.70 11.35 -12.01
N ASN A 103 -7.26 11.31 -13.22
CA ASN A 103 -6.96 10.27 -14.19
C ASN A 103 -6.17 10.82 -15.37
N LEU A 104 -4.92 10.37 -15.48
CA LEU A 104 -3.94 10.69 -16.52
C LEU A 104 -3.51 9.42 -17.27
N TYR A 105 -4.36 8.39 -17.29
CA TYR A 105 -4.17 7.15 -18.05
C TYR A 105 -3.77 7.45 -19.50
N TYR A 106 -2.76 6.75 -20.00
CA TYR A 106 -2.29 6.86 -21.39
C TYR A 106 -1.93 8.30 -21.78
N ASN A 107 -0.84 8.80 -21.20
CA ASN A 107 -0.24 10.08 -21.52
C ASN A 107 1.29 9.90 -21.64
N GLN A 108 2.06 10.98 -21.60
CA GLN A 108 3.52 10.98 -21.78
C GLN A 108 4.24 11.45 -20.51
N ILE A 109 3.74 11.01 -19.34
CA ILE A 109 4.30 11.39 -18.03
C ILE A 109 5.47 10.48 -17.68
N THR A 110 6.55 11.07 -17.19
CA THR A 110 7.77 10.39 -16.73
C THR A 110 7.92 10.52 -15.21
N ASP A 111 9.10 10.19 -14.69
CA ASP A 111 9.43 10.36 -13.26
C ASP A 111 9.31 11.82 -12.80
N GLU A 112 9.60 12.80 -13.66
CA GLU A 112 9.55 14.23 -13.30
C GLU A 112 8.11 14.73 -13.10
N GLY A 113 7.17 14.31 -13.95
CA GLY A 113 5.75 14.63 -13.77
C GLY A 113 5.15 13.91 -12.56
N ALA A 114 5.53 12.65 -12.34
CA ALA A 114 5.15 11.90 -11.14
C ALA A 114 5.65 12.59 -9.86
N LYS A 115 6.90 13.04 -9.84
CA LYS A 115 7.48 13.83 -8.75
C LYS A 115 6.74 15.15 -8.54
N SER A 116 6.42 15.86 -9.61
CA SER A 116 5.66 17.12 -9.53
C SER A 116 4.30 16.93 -8.84
N ILE A 117 3.61 15.82 -9.15
CA ILE A 117 2.36 15.45 -8.47
C ILE A 117 2.63 15.10 -7.00
N ALA A 118 3.63 14.26 -6.73
CA ALA A 118 4.01 13.86 -5.37
C ALA A 118 4.34 15.05 -4.46
N ASP A 119 4.99 16.08 -5.00
CA ASP A 119 5.42 17.28 -4.28
C ASP A 119 4.39 18.42 -4.30
N SER A 120 3.16 18.17 -4.75
CA SER A 120 2.10 19.17 -4.85
C SER A 120 1.59 19.63 -3.47
N ASP A 121 1.55 20.94 -3.26
CA ASP A 121 0.88 21.58 -2.11
C ASP A 121 -0.63 21.81 -2.36
N THR A 122 -1.09 21.70 -3.61
CA THR A 122 -2.49 21.95 -3.98
C THR A 122 -3.32 20.67 -4.00
N LEU A 123 -2.73 19.52 -4.38
CA LEU A 123 -3.41 18.23 -4.51
C LEU A 123 -3.47 17.42 -3.20
N THR A 124 -3.34 18.07 -2.04
CA THR A 124 -3.36 17.41 -0.71
C THR A 124 -4.67 16.66 -0.42
N GLY A 125 -5.74 16.98 -1.15
CA GLY A 125 -7.04 16.32 -1.11
C GLY A 125 -7.17 15.05 -1.96
N LEU A 126 -6.17 14.72 -2.80
CA LEU A 126 -6.24 13.63 -3.76
C LEU A 126 -6.31 12.27 -3.05
N THR A 127 -7.27 11.44 -3.46
CA THR A 127 -7.49 10.08 -2.93
C THR A 127 -7.17 9.01 -3.98
N GLU A 128 -7.36 9.33 -5.25
CA GLU A 128 -7.19 8.42 -6.39
C GLU A 128 -6.37 9.10 -7.51
N LEU A 129 -5.31 8.42 -7.94
CA LEU A 129 -4.42 8.85 -9.02
C LEU A 129 -4.19 7.71 -10.02
N ASN A 130 -4.66 7.88 -11.25
CA ASN A 130 -4.40 6.92 -12.31
C ASN A 130 -3.34 7.45 -13.29
N LEU A 131 -2.19 6.77 -13.32
CA LEU A 131 -1.03 7.02 -14.18
C LEU A 131 -0.66 5.77 -15.00
N ASN A 132 -1.60 4.83 -15.18
CA ASN A 132 -1.36 3.66 -16.01
C ASN A 132 -0.98 4.07 -17.46
N TYR A 133 -0.20 3.25 -18.15
CA TYR A 133 0.27 3.51 -19.51
C TYR A 133 0.97 4.87 -19.67
N ASN A 134 1.94 5.14 -18.81
CA ASN A 134 2.85 6.28 -18.94
C ASN A 134 4.30 5.77 -19.02
N GLN A 135 5.28 6.64 -18.79
CA GLN A 135 6.72 6.34 -18.88
C GLN A 135 7.42 6.46 -17.52
N ILE A 136 6.68 6.20 -16.44
CA ILE A 136 7.18 6.26 -15.05
C ILE A 136 8.07 5.05 -14.76
N LYS A 137 9.20 5.26 -14.12
CA LYS A 137 10.14 4.21 -13.70
C LYS A 137 10.15 4.11 -12.18
N GLY A 138 11.21 3.50 -11.65
CA GLY A 138 11.40 3.33 -10.20
C GLY A 138 11.36 4.66 -9.43
N PRO A 139 12.13 5.69 -9.83
CA PRO A 139 12.19 6.96 -9.10
C PRO A 139 10.82 7.63 -8.96
N GLY A 140 10.05 7.81 -10.04
CA GLY A 140 8.75 8.48 -9.96
C GLY A 140 7.72 7.68 -9.15
N ALA A 141 7.75 6.35 -9.25
CA ALA A 141 6.91 5.49 -8.39
C ALA A 141 7.28 5.64 -6.91
N ILE A 142 8.56 5.77 -6.58
CA ILE A 142 9.04 6.00 -5.21
C ILE A 142 8.53 7.35 -4.70
N GLU A 143 8.69 8.44 -5.47
CA GLU A 143 8.22 9.77 -5.08
C GLU A 143 6.72 9.78 -4.77
N LEU A 144 5.90 9.18 -5.64
CA LEU A 144 4.45 9.08 -5.44
C LEU A 144 4.10 8.28 -4.17
N THR A 145 4.72 7.13 -3.97
CA THR A 145 4.42 6.23 -2.84
C THR A 145 4.95 6.71 -1.50
N GLN A 146 5.93 7.62 -1.51
CA GLN A 146 6.56 8.18 -0.32
C GLN A 146 6.18 9.65 -0.08
N SER A 147 5.27 10.20 -0.88
CA SER A 147 4.84 11.59 -0.74
C SER A 147 4.34 11.88 0.67
N LYS A 148 4.94 12.89 1.30
CA LYS A 148 4.49 13.41 2.61
C LYS A 148 3.35 14.42 2.48
N LYS A 149 3.07 14.89 1.26
CA LYS A 149 2.06 15.92 0.99
C LYS A 149 0.72 15.30 0.60
N LEU A 150 0.73 14.22 -0.18
CA LEU A 150 -0.47 13.50 -0.63
C LEU A 150 -0.98 12.53 0.45
N THR A 151 -1.25 13.05 1.65
CA THR A 151 -1.58 12.24 2.84
C THR A 151 -2.89 11.45 2.76
N LYS A 152 -3.79 11.83 1.83
CA LYS A 152 -5.07 11.16 1.58
C LYS A 152 -5.03 10.17 0.41
N LEU A 153 -3.93 10.12 -0.33
CA LEU A 153 -3.80 9.29 -1.52
C LEU A 153 -3.64 7.83 -1.10
N HIS A 154 -4.60 6.99 -1.49
CA HIS A 154 -4.62 5.56 -1.15
C HIS A 154 -4.82 4.66 -2.37
N ASP A 155 -5.26 5.19 -3.50
CA ASP A 155 -5.31 4.48 -4.78
C ASP A 155 -4.37 5.14 -5.79
N ILE A 156 -3.30 4.45 -6.17
CA ILE A 156 -2.36 4.88 -7.20
C ILE A 156 -2.28 3.77 -8.24
N GLN A 157 -2.59 4.08 -9.50
CA GLN A 157 -2.54 3.10 -10.58
C GLN A 157 -1.32 3.39 -11.46
N LEU A 158 -0.36 2.46 -11.48
CA LEU A 158 0.91 2.58 -12.21
C LEU A 158 1.17 1.39 -13.17
N ALA A 159 0.15 0.58 -13.47
CA ALA A 159 0.26 -0.52 -14.42
C ALA A 159 0.73 -0.04 -15.81
N TYR A 160 1.44 -0.91 -16.52
CA TYR A 160 1.97 -0.62 -17.86
C TYR A 160 2.92 0.60 -17.90
N ASN A 161 3.70 0.78 -16.83
CA ASN A 161 4.84 1.68 -16.76
C ASN A 161 6.16 0.87 -16.67
N PRO A 162 7.31 1.37 -17.17
CA PRO A 162 8.61 0.69 -17.10
C PRO A 162 9.25 0.69 -15.69
N ILE A 163 8.56 0.12 -14.69
CA ILE A 163 9.01 0.10 -13.29
C ILE A 163 9.98 -1.05 -13.02
N VAL A 164 11.21 -0.70 -12.65
CA VAL A 164 12.27 -1.63 -12.23
C VAL A 164 12.01 -2.27 -10.85
N LYS A 165 12.78 -3.30 -10.49
CA LYS A 165 12.57 -4.11 -9.25
C LYS A 165 12.44 -3.27 -7.97
N SER A 166 13.25 -2.22 -7.79
CA SER A 166 13.17 -1.34 -6.61
C SER A 166 11.84 -0.58 -6.55
N GLY A 167 11.37 -0.04 -7.67
CA GLY A 167 10.05 0.60 -7.76
C GLY A 167 8.90 -0.39 -7.49
N LYS A 168 9.03 -1.65 -7.93
CA LYS A 168 8.04 -2.70 -7.60
C LYS A 168 7.98 -2.98 -6.09
N GLN A 169 9.11 -2.96 -5.39
CA GLN A 169 9.13 -3.12 -3.93
C GLN A 169 8.52 -1.90 -3.22
N ALA A 170 8.87 -0.68 -3.63
CA ALA A 170 8.26 0.54 -3.09
C ALA A 170 6.73 0.53 -3.27
N TRP A 171 6.28 0.14 -4.46
CA TRP A 171 4.87 -0.04 -4.76
C TRP A 171 4.20 -1.07 -3.84
N LYS A 172 4.78 -2.27 -3.75
CA LYS A 172 4.26 -3.33 -2.88
C LYS A 172 4.21 -2.91 -1.41
N ARG A 173 5.21 -2.15 -0.94
CA ARG A 173 5.25 -1.57 0.41
C ARG A 173 4.08 -0.61 0.64
N PHE A 174 3.81 0.29 -0.32
CA PHE A 174 2.68 1.20 -0.24
C PHE A 174 1.36 0.45 -0.12
N GLN A 175 1.12 -0.55 -0.98
CA GLN A 175 -0.09 -1.37 -0.95
C GLN A 175 -0.29 -2.07 0.40
N LEU A 176 0.76 -2.68 0.95
CA LEU A 176 0.72 -3.32 2.27
C LEU A 176 0.43 -2.29 3.37
N MET A 177 1.10 -1.14 3.35
CA MET A 177 0.93 -0.08 4.34
C MET A 177 -0.50 0.48 4.35
N GLU A 178 -1.09 0.72 3.19
CA GLU A 178 -2.49 1.15 3.09
C GLU A 178 -3.46 0.06 3.57
N GLY A 179 -3.18 -1.21 3.25
CA GLY A 179 -3.94 -2.34 3.80
C GLY A 179 -3.89 -2.38 5.33
N PHE A 180 -2.72 -2.14 5.93
CA PHE A 180 -2.56 -2.11 7.39
C PHE A 180 -3.30 -0.92 8.01
N LYS A 181 -3.24 0.26 7.39
CA LYS A 181 -4.02 1.44 7.81
C LYS A 181 -5.52 1.18 7.73
N ASP A 182 -6.00 0.53 6.68
CA ASP A 182 -7.42 0.19 6.52
C ASP A 182 -7.88 -0.81 7.60
N LEU A 183 -7.10 -1.87 7.85
CA LEU A 183 -7.36 -2.81 8.94
C LEU A 183 -7.38 -2.11 10.30
N HIS A 184 -6.44 -1.21 10.56
CA HIS A 184 -6.40 -0.42 11.80
C HIS A 184 -7.64 0.47 11.96
N ARG A 185 -8.01 1.24 10.93
CA ARG A 185 -9.24 2.06 10.92
C ARG A 185 -10.50 1.24 11.17
N LYS A 186 -10.50 -0.04 10.78
CA LYS A 186 -11.61 -0.98 10.96
C LYS A 186 -11.52 -1.81 12.25
N ASN A 187 -10.56 -1.53 13.15
CA ASN A 187 -10.29 -2.31 14.37
C ASN A 187 -10.05 -3.81 14.09
N ARG A 188 -9.41 -4.12 12.97
CA ARG A 188 -9.12 -5.48 12.48
C ARG A 188 -7.62 -5.72 12.31
N LEU A 189 -6.78 -4.99 13.05
CA LEU A 189 -5.32 -5.08 12.91
C LEU A 189 -4.79 -6.50 13.19
N ASN A 190 -5.48 -7.29 14.01
CA ASN A 190 -5.17 -8.70 14.23
C ASN A 190 -5.25 -9.59 12.97
N GLN A 191 -5.87 -9.10 11.88
CA GLN A 191 -5.97 -9.80 10.59
C GLN A 191 -4.85 -9.39 9.62
N VAL A 192 -3.82 -8.69 10.09
CA VAL A 192 -2.75 -8.14 9.24
C VAL A 192 -1.92 -9.20 8.49
N GLY A 193 -1.93 -10.45 8.95
CA GLY A 193 -1.32 -11.55 8.21
C GLY A 193 -2.16 -12.09 7.07
N GLU A 194 -3.44 -11.73 6.97
CA GLU A 194 -4.28 -12.06 5.81
C GLU A 194 -3.83 -11.20 4.62
N GLY A 195 -3.09 -11.80 3.69
CA GLY A 195 -2.56 -11.10 2.51
C GLY A 195 -1.18 -10.48 2.70
N LEU A 196 -0.48 -10.81 3.79
CA LEU A 196 0.95 -10.57 3.90
C LEU A 196 1.70 -11.43 2.87
N ILE A 197 2.86 -10.98 2.39
CA ILE A 197 3.59 -11.71 1.33
C ILE A 197 5.06 -11.82 1.67
N GLY A 198 5.46 -12.99 2.19
CA GLY A 198 6.85 -13.33 2.49
C GLY A 198 7.50 -12.40 3.52
N ASP A 199 8.82 -12.53 3.64
CA ASP A 199 9.60 -11.77 4.62
C ASP A 199 9.49 -10.26 4.44
N PHE A 200 9.35 -9.80 3.19
CA PHE A 200 9.13 -8.39 2.87
C PHE A 200 7.88 -7.83 3.55
N GLY A 201 6.79 -8.59 3.59
CA GLY A 201 5.56 -8.17 4.25
C GLY A 201 5.76 -7.96 5.75
N VAL A 202 6.55 -8.83 6.40
CA VAL A 202 6.90 -8.70 7.82
C VAL A 202 7.75 -7.46 8.06
N LEU A 203 8.74 -7.18 7.20
CA LEU A 203 9.54 -5.96 7.31
C LEU A 203 8.67 -4.70 7.21
N VAL A 204 7.72 -4.66 6.26
CA VAL A 204 6.79 -3.53 6.13
C VAL A 204 5.87 -3.42 7.36
N LEU A 205 5.41 -4.55 7.90
CA LEU A 205 4.58 -4.58 9.11
C LEU A 205 5.32 -4.01 10.32
N LEU A 206 6.59 -4.35 10.50
CA LEU A 206 7.40 -3.85 11.61
C LEU A 206 7.68 -2.34 11.52
N ASP A 207 7.59 -1.76 10.33
CA ASP A 207 7.64 -0.31 10.13
C ASP A 207 6.31 0.40 10.43
N PHE A 208 5.20 -0.33 10.48
CA PHE A 208 3.89 0.26 10.76
C PHE A 208 3.83 0.80 12.19
N THR A 209 3.34 2.04 12.34
CA THR A 209 3.34 2.76 13.62
C THR A 209 2.52 2.06 14.71
N PHE A 210 1.41 1.42 14.34
CA PHE A 210 0.48 0.79 15.28
C PHE A 210 0.74 -0.70 15.50
N VAL A 211 1.86 -1.24 15.00
CA VAL A 211 2.20 -2.67 15.19
C VAL A 211 2.31 -3.05 16.68
N SER A 212 2.62 -2.10 17.55
CA SER A 212 2.69 -2.29 19.01
C SER A 212 1.33 -2.50 19.69
N GLU A 213 0.22 -2.24 18.99
CA GLU A 213 -1.13 -2.52 19.49
C GLU A 213 -1.52 -4.00 19.34
N LEU A 214 -0.69 -4.80 18.65
CA LEU A 214 -0.94 -6.23 18.45
C LEU A 214 -0.70 -7.04 19.73
N GLU A 215 -1.76 -7.65 20.24
CA GLU A 215 -1.67 -8.72 21.24
C GLU A 215 -1.63 -10.11 20.60
N THR A 216 -2.24 -10.27 19.42
CA THR A 216 -2.26 -11.50 18.65
C THR A 216 -1.82 -11.22 17.21
N LEU A 217 -0.80 -11.94 16.75
CA LEU A 217 -0.27 -11.84 15.41
C LEU A 217 -0.32 -13.22 14.75
N ASP A 218 -1.19 -13.34 13.76
CA ASP A 218 -1.32 -14.54 12.94
C ASP A 218 -0.62 -14.35 11.61
N LEU A 219 0.48 -15.08 11.39
CA LEU A 219 1.29 -15.07 10.18
C LEU A 219 1.35 -16.45 9.54
N ARG A 220 0.34 -17.30 9.79
CA ARG A 220 0.29 -18.62 9.17
C ARG A 220 0.27 -18.54 7.65
N ASN A 221 0.89 -19.49 6.96
CA ASN A 221 0.79 -19.63 5.50
C ASN A 221 1.19 -18.36 4.72
N ASN A 222 2.34 -17.77 5.04
CA ASN A 222 2.81 -16.51 4.43
C ASN A 222 4.15 -16.64 3.70
N ASP A 223 4.63 -17.88 3.45
CA ASP A 223 5.92 -18.17 2.82
C ASP A 223 7.11 -17.51 3.55
N LEU A 224 7.04 -17.47 4.89
CA LEU A 224 8.05 -16.83 5.72
C LEU A 224 9.28 -17.73 5.89
N THR A 225 10.47 -17.13 5.89
CA THR A 225 11.74 -17.79 6.20
C THR A 225 12.27 -17.39 7.57
N ASP A 226 13.46 -17.87 7.92
CA ASP A 226 14.15 -17.48 9.16
C ASP A 226 14.40 -15.96 9.21
N GLU A 227 14.52 -15.26 8.07
CA GLU A 227 14.73 -13.81 8.03
C GLU A 227 13.57 -13.04 8.67
N ALA A 228 12.32 -13.40 8.35
CA ALA A 228 11.15 -12.80 8.99
C ALA A 228 11.12 -13.07 10.50
N VAL A 229 11.44 -14.30 10.91
CA VAL A 229 11.44 -14.68 12.33
C VAL A 229 12.51 -13.94 13.11
N ILE A 230 13.69 -13.74 12.51
CA ILE A 230 14.77 -12.92 13.08
C ILE A 230 14.29 -11.48 13.24
N ALA A 231 13.67 -10.89 12.21
CA ALA A 231 13.16 -9.52 12.28
C ALA A 231 12.08 -9.36 13.37
N LEU A 232 11.12 -10.29 13.45
CA LEU A 232 10.11 -10.31 14.52
C LEU A 232 10.76 -10.41 15.91
N SER A 233 11.74 -11.31 16.06
CA SER A 233 12.44 -11.56 17.32
C SER A 233 13.27 -10.37 17.81
N GLN A 234 13.71 -9.50 16.89
CA GLN A 234 14.49 -8.30 17.18
C GLN A 234 13.64 -7.03 17.33
N SER A 235 12.36 -7.07 17.00
CA SER A 235 11.47 -5.90 17.10
C SER A 235 11.07 -5.62 18.54
N GLU A 236 11.45 -4.45 19.07
CA GLU A 236 11.00 -3.98 20.39
C GLU A 236 9.52 -3.60 20.41
N LYS A 237 8.95 -3.26 19.24
CA LYS A 237 7.54 -2.88 19.10
C LYS A 237 6.58 -4.02 19.44
N LEU A 238 7.04 -5.26 19.45
CA LEU A 238 6.21 -6.45 19.72
C LEU A 238 6.24 -6.89 21.19
N GLU A 239 6.67 -6.03 22.12
CA GLU A 239 6.73 -6.42 23.54
C GLU A 239 5.38 -6.74 24.19
N GLY A 240 4.30 -6.19 23.63
CA GLY A 240 2.93 -6.47 24.03
C GLY A 240 2.37 -7.80 23.53
N LEU A 241 3.07 -8.48 22.61
CA LEU A 241 2.53 -9.64 21.90
C LEU A 241 2.35 -10.85 22.83
N VAL A 242 1.13 -11.39 22.86
CA VAL A 242 0.72 -12.52 23.70
C VAL A 242 0.63 -13.82 22.90
N SER A 243 0.21 -13.74 21.64
CA SER A 243 0.03 -14.89 20.77
C SER A 243 0.67 -14.66 19.41
N LEU A 244 1.56 -15.57 19.00
CA LEU A 244 2.22 -15.56 17.71
C LEU A 244 1.98 -16.90 17.00
N ASN A 245 1.33 -16.84 15.83
CA ASN A 245 1.15 -17.99 14.97
C ASN A 245 2.04 -17.86 13.73
N LEU A 246 2.99 -18.78 13.59
CA LEU A 246 3.95 -18.88 12.49
C LEU A 246 3.81 -20.22 11.76
N SER A 247 2.68 -20.92 11.94
CA SER A 247 2.47 -22.23 11.34
C SER A 247 2.44 -22.22 9.81
N ASN A 248 2.81 -23.33 9.19
CA ASN A 248 2.82 -23.50 7.73
C ASN A 248 3.70 -22.45 7.03
N ASN A 249 4.97 -22.38 7.41
CA ASN A 249 6.00 -21.52 6.82
C ASN A 249 7.29 -22.33 6.56
N ASN A 250 8.39 -21.66 6.21
CA ASN A 250 9.68 -22.29 5.91
C ASN A 250 10.72 -22.10 7.03
N ILE A 251 10.27 -22.05 8.28
CA ILE A 251 11.13 -21.78 9.45
C ILE A 251 11.98 -23.01 9.77
N THR A 252 13.28 -22.80 10.01
CA THR A 252 14.24 -23.85 10.36
C THR A 252 14.73 -23.70 11.80
N ASP A 253 15.75 -24.48 12.17
CA ASP A 253 16.44 -24.34 13.46
C ASP A 253 16.97 -22.92 13.70
N ALA A 254 17.34 -22.19 12.66
CA ALA A 254 17.85 -20.82 12.79
C ALA A 254 16.76 -19.85 13.28
N GLY A 255 15.55 -19.91 12.73
CA GLY A 255 14.42 -19.11 13.20
C GLY A 255 13.94 -19.52 14.60
N ALA A 256 13.91 -20.83 14.89
CA ALA A 256 13.60 -21.33 16.23
C ALA A 256 14.62 -20.84 17.28
N LEU A 257 15.91 -20.83 16.93
CA LEU A 257 16.98 -20.28 17.77
C LEU A 257 16.83 -18.76 17.97
N ALA A 258 16.43 -18.02 16.94
CA ALA A 258 16.17 -16.58 17.03
C ALA A 258 15.04 -16.28 18.02
N LEU A 259 13.93 -17.00 17.92
CA LEU A 259 12.83 -16.93 18.90
C LEU A 259 13.35 -17.27 20.29
N ALA A 260 14.03 -18.40 20.46
CA ALA A 260 14.57 -18.82 21.76
C ALA A 260 15.52 -17.79 22.40
N ARG A 261 16.14 -16.88 21.62
CA ARG A 261 17.05 -15.85 22.13
C ARG A 261 16.42 -14.46 22.25
N THR A 262 15.16 -14.28 21.84
CA THR A 262 14.51 -12.97 21.86
C THR A 262 14.44 -12.39 23.28
N LYS A 263 14.67 -11.09 23.40
CA LYS A 263 14.44 -10.32 24.63
C LYS A 263 13.15 -9.50 24.57
N ASN A 264 12.48 -9.49 23.43
CA ASN A 264 11.41 -8.55 23.15
C ASN A 264 10.03 -9.17 23.36
N LEU A 265 9.83 -10.44 23.03
CA LEU A 265 8.55 -11.15 23.18
C LEU A 265 8.26 -11.59 24.63
N LYS A 266 8.36 -10.67 25.60
CA LYS A 266 8.33 -10.95 27.05
C LYS A 266 6.97 -11.46 27.54
N ARG A 267 5.88 -11.05 26.86
CA ARG A 267 4.50 -11.40 27.22
C ARG A 267 3.95 -12.59 26.43
N LEU A 268 4.79 -13.23 25.60
CA LEU A 268 4.34 -14.31 24.74
C LEU A 268 3.93 -15.52 25.57
N LYS A 269 2.69 -15.95 25.39
CA LYS A 269 2.07 -17.10 26.04
C LYS A 269 1.75 -18.22 25.06
N LYS A 270 1.47 -17.88 23.81
CA LYS A 270 1.08 -18.84 22.78
C LYS A 270 1.99 -18.71 21.58
N LEU A 271 2.66 -19.82 21.23
CA LEU A 271 3.53 -19.91 20.07
C LEU A 271 3.14 -21.13 19.24
N ASP A 272 2.70 -20.89 17.99
CA ASP A 272 2.39 -21.94 17.03
C ASP A 272 3.45 -21.97 15.92
N LEU A 273 4.22 -23.05 15.86
CA LEU A 273 5.27 -23.33 14.88
C LEU A 273 4.98 -24.62 14.10
N ASN A 274 3.74 -25.11 14.09
CA ASN A 274 3.39 -26.32 13.36
C ASN A 274 3.73 -26.20 11.86
N PHE A 275 3.96 -27.33 11.18
CA PHE A 275 4.18 -27.36 9.72
C PHE A 275 5.33 -26.43 9.29
N ASN A 276 6.50 -26.62 9.89
CA ASN A 276 7.73 -25.92 9.55
C ASN A 276 8.85 -26.97 9.33
N ARG A 277 10.11 -26.52 9.30
CA ARG A 277 11.28 -27.38 9.03
C ARG A 277 12.24 -27.41 10.24
N ILE A 278 11.71 -27.21 11.45
CA ILE A 278 12.48 -27.21 12.70
C ILE A 278 12.94 -28.63 13.04
N GLY A 279 14.20 -28.81 13.37
CA GLY A 279 14.79 -30.07 13.80
C GLY A 279 15.10 -30.10 15.31
N ASP A 280 15.88 -31.10 15.72
CA ASP A 280 16.25 -31.27 17.12
C ASP A 280 17.02 -30.08 17.70
N ALA A 281 17.81 -29.38 16.90
CA ALA A 281 18.58 -28.24 17.37
C ALA A 281 17.67 -27.06 17.74
N GLY A 282 16.66 -26.76 16.93
CA GLY A 282 15.68 -25.72 17.21
C GLY A 282 14.76 -26.09 18.37
N ALA A 283 14.30 -27.34 18.44
CA ALA A 283 13.55 -27.85 19.58
C ALA A 283 14.32 -27.71 20.91
N ARG A 284 15.59 -28.12 20.92
CA ARG A 284 16.49 -27.93 22.08
C ARG A 284 16.68 -26.45 22.43
N ALA A 285 16.79 -25.57 21.43
CA ALA A 285 16.95 -24.14 21.67
C ALA A 285 15.73 -23.56 22.41
N ILE A 286 14.52 -23.90 21.96
CA ILE A 286 13.27 -23.48 22.61
C ILE A 286 13.20 -24.06 24.04
N ALA A 287 13.43 -25.37 24.19
CA ALA A 287 13.37 -26.06 25.48
C ALA A 287 14.32 -25.48 26.54
N ARG A 288 15.51 -25.03 26.14
CA ARG A 288 16.52 -24.49 27.05
C ARG A 288 16.40 -22.98 27.27
N SER A 289 15.44 -22.33 26.65
CA SER A 289 15.32 -20.87 26.72
C SER A 289 14.54 -20.42 27.95
N PRO A 290 15.16 -19.65 28.87
CA PRO A 290 14.42 -18.99 29.96
C PRO A 290 13.49 -17.87 29.44
N ARG A 291 13.66 -17.44 28.17
CA ARG A 291 12.80 -16.42 27.54
C ARG A 291 11.46 -16.98 27.10
N MET A 292 11.33 -18.31 27.03
CA MET A 292 10.11 -19.02 26.70
C MET A 292 9.36 -19.55 27.92
N ALA A 293 9.80 -19.20 29.14
CA ALA A 293 9.23 -19.72 30.37
C ALA A 293 7.76 -19.32 30.60
N ASN A 294 7.31 -18.23 29.98
CA ASN A 294 5.93 -17.76 30.07
C ASN A 294 4.96 -18.46 29.09
N LEU A 295 5.45 -19.38 28.25
CA LEU A 295 4.58 -20.08 27.31
C LEU A 295 3.60 -20.99 28.05
N GLU A 296 2.32 -20.82 27.74
CA GLU A 296 1.20 -21.65 28.16
C GLU A 296 0.81 -22.65 27.06
N SER A 297 1.15 -22.35 25.81
CA SER A 297 0.90 -23.20 24.65
C SER A 297 2.07 -23.11 23.66
N LEU A 298 2.69 -24.24 23.39
CA LEU A 298 3.73 -24.40 22.36
C LEU A 298 3.30 -25.51 21.40
N LYS A 299 3.23 -25.20 20.11
CA LYS A 299 2.90 -26.20 19.08
C LYS A 299 4.05 -26.34 18.08
N LEU A 300 4.55 -27.56 17.93
CA LEU A 300 5.70 -27.92 17.11
C LEU A 300 5.44 -29.15 16.23
N GLY A 301 4.19 -29.58 16.08
CA GLY A 301 3.80 -30.72 15.27
C GLY A 301 4.16 -30.53 13.79
N GLN A 302 4.35 -31.64 13.07
CA GLN A 302 4.67 -31.62 11.64
C GLN A 302 5.94 -30.79 11.34
N ASN A 303 6.96 -30.98 12.17
CA ASN A 303 8.33 -30.51 11.99
C ASN A 303 9.28 -31.72 11.82
N LYS A 304 10.59 -31.48 11.72
CA LYS A 304 11.64 -32.51 11.60
C LYS A 304 12.27 -32.87 12.95
N ILE A 305 11.48 -32.82 14.03
CA ILE A 305 11.95 -33.07 15.39
C ILE A 305 12.00 -34.59 15.61
N GLY A 306 13.19 -35.09 15.92
CA GLY A 306 13.46 -36.47 16.28
C GLY A 306 13.45 -36.68 17.79
N THR A 307 13.98 -37.83 18.21
CA THR A 307 13.95 -38.28 19.61
C THR A 307 14.70 -37.32 20.54
N GLU A 308 15.81 -36.73 20.10
CA GLU A 308 16.61 -35.83 20.93
C GLU A 308 15.92 -34.49 21.18
N GLY A 309 15.22 -33.95 20.18
CA GLY A 309 14.43 -32.73 20.35
C GLY A 309 13.20 -32.97 21.21
N ALA A 310 12.49 -34.09 20.99
CA ALA A 310 11.35 -34.49 21.81
C ALA A 310 11.74 -34.68 23.29
N ARG A 311 12.85 -35.38 23.55
CA ARG A 311 13.40 -35.57 24.90
C ARG A 311 13.73 -34.23 25.56
N ALA A 312 14.41 -33.33 24.85
CA ALA A 312 14.76 -32.02 25.40
C ALA A 312 13.54 -31.16 25.74
N LEU A 313 12.49 -31.23 24.94
CA LEU A 313 11.22 -30.54 25.20
C LEU A 313 10.51 -31.10 26.43
N ASN A 314 10.51 -32.42 26.60
CA ASN A 314 9.92 -33.11 27.77
C ASN A 314 10.71 -32.84 29.07
N GLU A 315 12.03 -32.77 28.98
CA GLU A 315 12.94 -32.52 30.11
C GLU A 315 13.18 -31.01 30.37
N SER A 316 12.41 -30.12 29.74
CA SER A 316 12.64 -28.67 29.83
C SER A 316 12.31 -28.11 31.21
N GLU A 317 13.31 -27.57 31.91
CA GLU A 317 13.12 -26.81 33.16
C GLU A 317 12.47 -25.43 32.96
N ASN A 318 12.42 -24.92 31.72
CA ASN A 318 11.87 -23.59 31.43
C ASN A 318 10.38 -23.64 31.08
N LEU A 319 9.92 -24.67 30.37
CA LEU A 319 8.56 -24.77 29.82
C LEU A 319 7.53 -25.30 30.84
N GLN A 320 7.60 -24.83 32.09
CA GLN A 320 6.80 -25.35 33.21
C GLN A 320 5.33 -24.92 33.17
N ASN A 321 5.01 -23.86 32.42
CA ASN A 321 3.66 -23.28 32.34
C ASN A 321 2.79 -23.86 31.21
N LEU A 322 3.28 -24.87 30.46
CA LEU A 322 2.52 -25.45 29.35
C LEU A 322 1.26 -26.20 29.85
N ILE A 323 0.09 -25.75 29.41
CA ILE A 323 -1.22 -26.30 29.82
C ILE A 323 -1.55 -27.59 29.04
N HIS A 324 -1.00 -27.71 27.83
CA HIS A 324 -1.13 -28.91 27.00
C HIS A 324 0.25 -29.56 26.87
N PRO A 325 0.38 -30.87 27.14
CA PRO A 325 1.67 -31.53 26.95
C PRO A 325 2.06 -31.51 25.48
N ILE A 326 3.36 -31.61 25.22
CA ILE A 326 3.96 -31.58 23.89
C ILE A 326 3.68 -32.94 23.21
N PHE A 327 2.42 -33.22 22.91
CA PHE A 327 2.00 -34.45 22.24
C PHE A 327 1.96 -34.20 20.73
N GLY A 328 2.85 -34.87 19.99
CA GLY A 328 2.85 -34.79 18.53
C GLY A 328 4.08 -35.33 17.81
N PHE A 329 5.01 -36.01 18.48
CA PHE A 329 6.12 -36.70 17.83
C PHE A 329 5.76 -38.18 17.65
N TYR A 330 4.94 -38.50 16.66
CA TYR A 330 4.70 -39.88 16.23
C TYR A 330 5.20 -40.09 14.81
#